data_AF-A0A318NJM8-F1
#
_entry.id   AF-A0A318NJM8-F1
#
_cell.length_a   1.000
_cell.length_b   1.000
_cell.length_c   1.000
_cell.angle_alpha   90.00
_cell.angle_beta   90.00
_cell.angle_gamma   90.00
#
_symmetry.space_group_name_H-M   'P 1'
#
loop_
_entity.id
_entity.type
_entity.pdbx_description
1 polymer ?
#
loop_
_entity_poly.entity_id
_entity_poly.type
_entity_poly.pdbx_seq_one_letter_code
_entity_poly.pdbx_strand_id
1 'polypeptide(L)' 'MVGRFVDGVGRFYADDQHEGRPVRCRFIWSDISATTARWEQAFSVDGEQTWETNWIMTSTRVSD' A
#
# COMPACT_ATOMS: atom_id res chain seq x y z
N MET A 1 1.86 9.03 -6.04
CA MET A 1 0.90 7.91 -6.14
C MET A 1 -0.45 8.40 -6.66
N VAL A 2 -1.15 7.57 -7.42
CA VAL A 2 -2.50 7.81 -7.95
C VAL A 2 -3.39 6.63 -7.58
N GLY A 3 -4.59 6.91 -7.10
CA GLY A 3 -5.50 5.88 -6.60
C GLY A 3 -6.74 6.44 -5.96
N ARG A 4 -7.60 5.55 -5.46
CA ARG A 4 -8.82 5.93 -4.76
C ARG A 4 -9.26 4.84 -3.79
N PHE A 5 -10.19 5.22 -2.92
CA PHE A 5 -10.94 4.27 -2.11
C PHE A 5 -12.11 3.69 -2.90
N VAL A 6 -12.30 2.39 -2.76
CA VAL A 6 -13.48 1.66 -3.22
C VAL A 6 -13.86 0.70 -2.10
N ASP A 7 -15.09 0.78 -1.62
CA ASP A 7 -15.64 -0.07 -0.56
C ASP A 7 -14.74 -0.17 0.68
N GLY A 8 -14.26 0.99 1.15
CA GLY A 8 -13.41 1.10 2.35
C GLY A 8 -11.95 0.70 2.14
N VAL A 9 -11.56 0.24 0.94
CA VAL A 9 -10.18 -0.13 0.62
C VAL A 9 -9.56 0.88 -0.33
N GLY A 10 -8.46 1.51 0.11
CA GLY A 10 -7.68 2.44 -0.68
C GLY A 10 -6.59 1.71 -1.45
N ARG A 11 -6.57 1.82 -2.78
CA ARG A 11 -5.50 1.26 -3.61
C ARG A 11 -4.83 2.37 -4.41
N PHE A 12 -3.53 2.50 -4.24
CA PHE A 12 -2.72 3.57 -4.82
C PHE A 12 -1.47 3.00 -5.47
N TYR A 13 -1.10 3.57 -6.62
CA TYR A 13 -0.01 3.08 -7.46
C TYR A 13 0.94 4.21 -7.86
N ALA A 14 2.22 3.90 -8.05
CA ALA A 14 3.21 4.82 -8.59
C ALA A 14 4.34 4.07 -9.30
N ASP A 15 5.01 4.77 -10.21
CA ASP A 15 6.36 4.40 -10.64
C ASP A 15 7.35 4.78 -9.56
N ASP A 16 8.32 3.91 -9.32
CA ASP A 16 9.41 4.10 -8.37
C ASP A 16 10.70 3.45 -8.88
N GLN A 17 11.80 3.60 -8.15
CA GLN A 17 13.06 2.91 -8.40
C GLN A 17 13.56 2.23 -7.14
N HIS A 18 13.92 0.95 -7.26
CA HIS A 18 14.61 0.20 -6.22
C HIS A 18 16.00 -0.18 -6.70
N GLU A 19 17.05 0.30 -6.02
CA GLU A 19 18.45 0.09 -6.42
C GLU A 19 18.73 0.46 -7.89
N GLY A 20 18.11 1.54 -8.37
CA GLY A 20 18.23 2.00 -9.76
C GLY A 20 17.44 1.20 -10.79
N ARG A 21 16.67 0.17 -10.38
CA ARG A 21 15.77 -0.58 -11.26
C ARG A 21 14.36 -0.01 -11.16
N PRO A 22 13.68 0.26 -12.29
CA PRO A 22 12.29 0.66 -12.27
C PRO A 22 11.42 -0.42 -11.62
N VAL A 23 10.56 0.00 -10.69
CA VAL A 23 9.56 -0.87 -10.05
C VAL A 23 8.21 -0.17 -10.03
N ARG A 24 7.14 -0.94 -9.99
CA ARG A 24 5.80 -0.44 -9.69
C ARG A 24 5.57 -0.57 -8.21
N CYS A 25 5.18 0.52 -7.56
CA CYS A 25 4.87 0.56 -6.14
C CYS A 25 3.35 0.61 -5.94
N ARG A 26 2.85 -0.16 -4.97
CA ARG A 26 1.44 -0.18 -4.58
C ARG A 26 1.28 -0.02 -3.09
N PHE A 27 0.41 0.90 -2.69
CA PHE A 27 -0.09 1.00 -1.32
C PHE A 27 -1.54 0.51 -1.24
N ILE A 28 -1.82 -0.31 -0.22
CA ILE A 28 -3.16 -0.72 0.14
C ILE A 28 -3.47 -0.21 1.55
N TRP A 29 -4.55 0.53 1.68
CA TRP A 29 -5.17 0.85 2.96
C TRP A 29 -6.40 -0.03 3.14
N SER A 30 -6.47 -0.79 4.23
CA SER A 30 -7.58 -1.69 4.56
C SER A 30 -7.88 -1.69 6.06
N ASP A 31 -8.93 -2.41 6.44
CA ASP A 31 -9.30 -2.65 7.86
C ASP A 31 -9.42 -1.35 8.68
N ILE A 32 -9.91 -0.30 8.01
CA ILE A 32 -10.09 1.01 8.59
C ILE A 32 -11.34 1.01 9.46
N SER A 33 -11.16 1.34 10.74
CA SER A 33 -12.23 1.60 11.69
C SER A 33 -12.00 2.96 12.37
N ALA A 34 -12.84 3.32 13.34
CA ALA A 34 -12.63 4.52 14.14
C ALA A 34 -11.29 4.50 14.92
N THR A 35 -10.76 3.30 15.21
CA THR A 35 -9.60 3.11 16.07
C THR A 35 -8.47 2.31 15.44
N THR A 36 -8.66 1.72 14.25
CA THR A 36 -7.65 0.87 13.59
C THR A 36 -7.49 1.23 12.13
N ALA A 37 -6.31 0.93 11.57
CA ALA A 37 -6.07 0.88 10.14
C ALA A 37 -4.95 -0.11 9.83
N ARG A 38 -4.99 -0.72 8.65
CA ARG A 38 -3.91 -1.51 8.08
C ARG A 38 -3.41 -0.84 6.81
N TRP A 39 -2.09 -0.82 6.65
CA TRP A 39 -1.41 -0.32 5.48
C TRP A 39 -0.39 -1.34 4.99
N GLU A 40 -0.33 -1.53 3.68
CA GLU A 40 0.65 -2.42 3.04
C GLU A 40 1.33 -1.70 1.89
N GLN A 41 2.63 -1.94 1.74
CA GLN A 41 3.42 -1.59 0.56
C GLN A 41 3.90 -2.85 -0.14
N ALA A 42 3.75 -2.87 -1.46
CA ALA A 42 4.28 -3.90 -2.32
C ALA A 42 4.99 -3.31 -3.54
N PHE A 43 5.99 -4.03 -4.02
CA PHE A 43 6.66 -3.74 -5.30
C PHE A 43 6.33 -4.82 -6.34
N SER A 44 6.30 -4.41 -7.60
CA SER A 44 6.25 -5.30 -8.76
C SER A 44 7.37 -4.93 -9.72
N VAL A 45 8.06 -5.96 -10.22
CA VAL A 45 9.16 -5.84 -11.21
C VAL A 45 8.75 -6.36 -12.60
N ASP A 46 7.53 -6.85 -12.74
CA ASP A 46 7.01 -7.55 -13.93
C ASP A 46 5.79 -6.87 -14.54
N GLY A 47 5.61 -5.57 -14.30
CA GLY A 47 4.50 -4.81 -14.86
C GLY A 47 3.17 -5.09 -14.17
N GLU A 48 3.19 -5.20 -12.84
CA GLU A 48 2.02 -5.40 -11.96
C GLU A 48 1.38 -6.81 -12.03
N GLN A 49 2.03 -7.78 -12.68
CA GLN A 49 1.55 -9.17 -12.76
C GLN A 49 1.68 -9.88 -11.43
N THR A 50 2.81 -9.70 -10.75
CA THR A 50 3.04 -10.19 -9.38
C THR A 50 3.48 -9.05 -8.47
N TRP A 51 3.24 -9.22 -7.17
CA TRP A 51 3.51 -8.21 -6.15
C TRP A 51 4.18 -8.85 -4.95
N GLU A 52 5.30 -8.27 -4.52
CA GLU A 52 5.97 -8.62 -3.27
C GLU A 52 5.64 -7.57 -2.21
N THR A 53 4.85 -7.95 -1.21
CA THR A 53 4.60 -7.10 -0.04
C THR A 53 5.85 -7.07 0.83
N ASN A 54 6.51 -5.92 0.87
CA ASN A 54 7.74 -5.73 1.64
C ASN A 54 7.51 -4.98 2.97
N TRP A 55 6.34 -4.37 3.16
CA TRP A 55 6.00 -3.72 4.42
C TRP A 55 4.52 -3.82 4.72
N ILE A 56 4.21 -4.25 5.95
CA ILE A 56 2.89 -4.21 6.56
C ILE A 56 2.97 -3.37 7.83
N MET A 57 2.03 -2.44 7.99
CA MET A 57 1.82 -1.64 9.18
C MET A 57 0.38 -1.80 9.65
N THR A 58 0.19 -2.02 10.95
CA THR A 58 -1.11 -1.96 11.61
C THR A 58 -1.07 -0.87 12.66
N SER A 59 -1.99 0.09 12.56
CA SER A 59 -2.08 1.25 13.45
C SER A 59 -3.30 1.15 14.33
N THR A 60 -3.14 1.55 15.60
CA THR A 60 -4.25 1.73 16.54
C THR A 60 -4.21 3.16 17.07
N ARG A 61 -5.38 3.80 17.17
CA ARG A 61 -5.52 5.14 17.78
C ARG A 61 -5.19 5.04 19.28
N VAL A 62 -4.27 5.89 19.74
CA VAL A 62 -3.99 6.04 21.18
C VAL A 62 -5.15 6.82 21.81
N SER A 63 -5.62 6.38 22.97
CA SER A 63 -6.60 7.12 23.78
C SER A 63 -5.91 8.29 24.50
N ASP A 64 -6.66 9.37 24.71
CA ASP A 64 -6.24 10.49 25.56
C ASP A 64 -6.04 10.07 27.03
#